data_AF-A0A8D9E105-F1
#
_entry.id   AF-A0A8D9E105-F1
#
_cell.length_a   1.000
_cell.length_b   1.000
_cell.length_c   1.000
_cell.angle_alpha   90.00
_cell.angle_beta   90.00
_cell.angle_gamma   90.00
#
_symmetry.space_group_name_H-M   'P 1'
#
loop_
_entity.id
_entity.type
_entity.pdbx_description
1 polymer ?
#
loop_
_entity_poly.entity_id
_entity_poly.type
_entity_poly.pdbx_seq_one_letter_code
_entity_poly.pdbx_strand_id
1 'polypeptide(L)'
;MISIHVDSQYNGFIWDADDWYELRCHHHIVGNLIGTLSSVSKNAKVLALPCQLLPEEITLLVELKICKLVKIKQETQETLSNLKEKYGSYKEEIKKEQVEAFKKGKEKKILNMIDNIVKNKEASAKNGEKIDRNQILQEELAKLGPLSAEHILVQRFLGKTKILHTSMILN
;
A
#
# COMPACT_ATOMS: atom_id res chain seq x y z
N MET A 1 24.01 21.42 -7.01
CA MET A 1 23.02 22.17 -7.81
C MET A 1 21.67 21.50 -7.60
N ILE A 2 20.83 22.16 -6.84
CA ILE A 2 19.59 21.60 -6.26
C ILE A 2 18.55 21.36 -7.35
N SER A 3 17.86 20.21 -7.28
CA SER A 3 16.84 19.83 -8.28
C SER A 3 15.44 20.16 -7.78
N ILE A 4 14.77 21.13 -8.41
CA ILE A 4 13.39 21.50 -8.06
C ILE A 4 12.43 20.94 -9.10
N HIS A 5 11.48 20.13 -8.65
CA HIS A 5 10.46 19.52 -9.49
C HIS A 5 9.26 20.45 -9.62
N VAL A 6 8.91 20.87 -10.82
CA VAL A 6 7.85 21.86 -11.04
C VAL A 6 6.63 21.21 -11.68
N ASP A 7 5.46 21.49 -11.13
CA ASP A 7 4.17 21.11 -11.69
C ASP A 7 3.63 22.16 -12.69
N SER A 8 2.60 21.80 -13.44
CA SER A 8 1.84 22.63 -14.37
C SER A 8 1.34 23.97 -13.79
N GLN A 9 1.20 24.07 -12.47
CA GLN A 9 0.78 25.29 -11.77
C GLN A 9 1.97 26.13 -11.23
N TYR A 10 3.21 25.84 -11.66
CA TYR A 10 4.43 26.51 -11.20
C TYR A 10 4.77 26.33 -9.71
N ASN A 11 4.12 25.38 -9.04
CA ASN A 11 4.52 24.93 -7.71
C ASN A 11 5.79 24.08 -7.83
N GLY A 12 6.82 24.43 -7.04
CA GLY A 12 8.08 23.70 -7.00
C GLY A 12 8.14 22.77 -5.80
N PHE A 13 8.70 21.59 -5.99
CA PHE A 13 8.82 20.55 -4.98
C PHE A 13 10.25 20.06 -4.86
N ILE A 14 10.71 19.92 -3.63
CA ILE A 14 11.98 19.31 -3.29
C ILE A 14 11.71 18.03 -2.53
N TRP A 15 12.27 16.94 -3.02
CA TRP A 15 12.09 15.59 -2.48
C TRP A 15 13.31 15.11 -1.70
N ASP A 16 14.46 15.72 -1.93
CA ASP A 16 15.72 15.37 -1.28
C ASP A 16 15.91 16.20 0.01
N ALA A 17 16.32 15.51 1.08
CA ALA A 17 16.47 16.13 2.39
C ALA A 17 17.72 17.00 2.49
N ASP A 18 18.79 16.63 1.80
CA ASP A 18 20.06 17.34 1.80
C ASP A 18 19.91 18.63 0.98
N ASP A 19 19.28 18.56 -0.18
CA ASP A 19 18.94 19.75 -1.00
C ASP A 19 18.05 20.74 -0.21
N TRP A 20 17.06 20.25 0.52
CA TRP A 20 16.21 21.09 1.37
C TRP A 20 16.99 21.72 2.54
N TYR A 21 17.87 20.94 3.19
CA TYR A 21 18.70 21.42 4.28
C TYR A 21 19.67 22.50 3.81
N GLU A 22 20.31 22.30 2.66
CA GLU A 22 21.22 23.27 2.03
C GLU A 22 20.50 24.61 1.78
N LEU A 23 19.31 24.57 1.18
CA LEU A 23 18.49 25.77 0.94
C LEU A 23 18.15 26.52 2.22
N ARG A 24 17.78 25.80 3.27
CA ARG A 24 17.34 26.42 4.52
C ARG A 24 18.50 27.03 5.29
N CYS A 25 19.64 26.34 5.33
CA CYS A 25 20.80 26.76 6.11
C CYS A 25 21.64 27.83 5.40
N HIS A 26 21.84 27.71 4.09
CA HIS A 26 22.75 28.60 3.34
C HIS A 26 22.03 29.70 2.56
N HIS A 27 20.81 29.44 2.10
CA HIS A 27 20.04 30.39 1.28
C HIS A 27 18.85 31.01 2.02
N HIS A 28 18.60 30.59 3.25
CA HIS A 28 17.49 31.05 4.11
C HIS A 28 16.10 30.92 3.46
N ILE A 29 15.95 29.95 2.56
CA ILE A 29 14.66 29.65 1.93
C ILE A 29 13.94 28.60 2.77
N VAL A 30 12.72 28.92 3.18
CA VAL A 30 11.99 28.14 4.18
C VAL A 30 11.17 27.06 3.49
N GLY A 31 10.38 27.45 2.48
CA GLY A 31 9.34 26.62 1.88
C GLY A 31 8.31 26.08 2.89
N ASN A 32 7.38 25.27 2.41
CA ASN A 32 6.39 24.60 3.25
C ASN A 32 6.49 23.07 3.11
N LEU A 33 6.74 22.36 4.22
CA LEU A 33 6.76 20.91 4.22
C LEU A 33 5.32 20.39 4.20
N ILE A 34 4.93 19.70 3.12
CA ILE A 34 3.56 19.21 2.92
C ILE A 34 3.43 17.69 3.07
N GLY A 35 4.55 16.99 3.23
CA GLY A 35 4.58 15.55 3.39
C GLY A 35 4.22 15.08 4.79
N THR A 36 4.02 13.77 4.91
CA THR A 36 3.79 13.08 6.19
C THR A 36 4.69 11.86 6.29
N LEU A 37 5.20 11.57 7.49
CA LEU A 37 6.03 10.39 7.71
C LEU A 37 5.14 9.14 7.78
N SER A 38 5.38 8.17 6.90
CA SER A 38 4.58 6.93 6.78
C SER A 38 4.55 6.08 8.06
N SER A 39 5.57 6.19 8.90
CA SER A 39 5.68 5.46 10.17
C SER A 39 4.88 6.08 11.31
N VAL A 40 4.40 7.32 11.18
CA VAL A 40 3.76 8.06 12.27
C VAL A 40 2.27 8.21 11.96
N SER A 41 1.44 8.09 13.01
CA SER A 41 -0.01 8.26 12.92
C SER A 41 -0.37 9.56 12.17
N LYS A 42 -1.45 9.54 11.38
CA LYS A 42 -1.96 10.67 10.58
C LYS A 42 -2.24 11.95 11.38
N ASN A 43 -2.27 11.85 12.71
CA ASN A 43 -2.45 12.97 13.65
C ASN A 43 -1.12 13.61 14.09
N ALA A 44 0.02 13.15 13.60
CA ALA A 44 1.30 13.73 13.97
C ALA A 44 1.54 15.05 13.25
N LYS A 45 1.91 16.07 14.03
CA LYS A 45 2.33 17.40 13.56
C LYS A 45 3.69 17.40 12.87
N VAL A 46 4.25 16.23 12.56
CA VAL A 46 5.56 16.09 11.93
C VAL A 46 5.35 16.20 10.43
N LEU A 47 5.59 17.40 9.90
CA LEU A 47 5.63 17.65 8.48
C LEU A 47 6.94 17.08 7.91
N ALA A 48 6.81 16.36 6.81
CA ALA A 48 7.92 15.72 6.10
C ALA A 48 8.03 16.27 4.67
N LEU A 49 9.05 15.81 3.95
CA LEU A 49 9.17 16.06 2.53
C LEU A 49 7.99 15.44 1.77
N PRO A 50 7.54 16.07 0.66
CA PRO A 50 8.24 17.12 -0.07
C PRO A 50 8.08 18.52 0.55
N CYS A 51 9.08 19.36 0.32
CA CYS A 51 8.99 20.80 0.58
C CYS A 51 8.44 21.51 -0.67
N GLN A 52 7.32 22.20 -0.52
CA GLN A 52 6.72 23.04 -1.54
C GLN A 52 7.29 24.47 -1.45
N LEU A 53 7.79 24.97 -2.57
CA LEU A 53 8.26 26.34 -2.72
C LEU A 53 7.24 27.18 -3.48
N LEU A 54 7.19 28.45 -3.14
CA LEU A 54 6.41 29.46 -3.86
C LEU A 54 7.08 29.82 -5.19
N PRO A 55 6.32 30.26 -6.21
CA PRO A 55 6.89 30.64 -7.51
C PRO A 55 7.91 31.77 -7.40
N GLU A 56 7.75 32.69 -6.46
CA GLU A 56 8.69 33.78 -6.19
C GLU A 56 10.04 33.26 -5.65
N GLU A 57 10.00 32.31 -4.71
CA GLU A 57 11.22 31.67 -4.17
C GLU A 57 11.97 30.89 -5.26
N ILE A 58 11.22 30.21 -6.13
CA ILE A 58 11.78 29.46 -7.25
C ILE A 58 12.45 30.40 -8.25
N THR A 59 11.79 31.51 -8.59
CA THR A 59 12.32 32.51 -9.52
C THR A 59 13.64 33.08 -9.01
N LEU A 60 13.69 33.45 -7.73
CA LEU A 60 14.91 33.94 -7.09
C LEU A 60 16.05 32.90 -7.15
N LEU A 61 15.75 31.63 -6.87
CA LEU A 61 16.75 30.56 -6.91
C LEU A 61 17.33 30.30 -8.31
N VAL A 62 16.50 30.46 -9.34
CA VAL A 62 16.92 30.33 -10.74
C VAL A 62 17.77 31.52 -11.17
N GLU A 63 17.38 32.74 -10.79
CA GLU A 63 18.16 33.96 -11.07
C GLU A 63 19.55 33.92 -10.43
N LEU A 64 19.63 33.41 -9.19
CA LEU A 64 20.89 33.20 -8.48
C LEU A 64 21.68 31.97 -8.95
N LYS A 65 21.15 31.20 -9.92
CA LYS A 65 21.76 29.99 -10.49
C LYS A 65 22.09 28.89 -9.47
N ILE A 66 21.33 28.83 -8.38
CA ILE A 66 21.52 27.84 -7.30
C ILE A 66 20.84 26.51 -7.66
N CYS A 67 19.69 26.58 -8.36
CA CYS A 67 18.85 25.43 -8.65
C CYS A 67 18.65 25.17 -10.15
N LYS A 68 18.20 23.97 -10.49
CA LYS A 68 17.68 23.59 -11.81
C LYS A 68 16.22 23.17 -11.70
N LEU A 69 15.42 23.59 -12.68
CA LEU A 69 14.02 23.19 -12.77
C LEU A 69 13.89 21.90 -13.57
N VAL A 70 13.21 20.93 -12.98
CA VAL A 70 12.86 19.65 -13.59
C VAL A 70 11.35 19.61 -13.75
N LYS A 71 10.86 19.54 -14.98
CA LYS A 71 9.43 19.40 -15.23
C LYS A 71 8.98 18.01 -14.79
N ILE A 72 7.95 17.94 -13.95
CA ILE A 72 7.31 16.65 -13.63
C ILE A 72 6.68 16.12 -14.92
N LYS A 73 7.11 14.92 -15.35
CA LYS A 73 6.54 14.27 -16.54
C LYS A 73 5.07 13.96 -16.23
N GLN A 74 4.17 14.57 -16.97
CA GLN A 74 2.77 14.14 -16.97
C GLN A 74 2.70 12.84 -17.76
N GLU A 75 2.23 11.77 -17.10
CA GLU A 75 2.00 10.49 -17.77
C GLU A 75 0.99 10.69 -18.90
N THR A 76 1.32 10.20 -20.08
CA THR A 76 0.43 10.22 -21.25
C THR A 76 -0.81 9.35 -20.96
N GLN A 77 -1.94 9.68 -21.56
CA GLN A 77 -3.18 8.94 -21.37
C GLN A 77 -3.05 7.44 -21.73
N GLU A 78 -2.16 7.11 -22.66
CA GLU A 78 -1.79 5.75 -23.03
C GLU A 78 -1.08 5.00 -21.89
N THR A 79 -0.13 5.65 -21.20
CA THR A 79 0.53 5.06 -20.02
C THR A 79 -0.47 4.80 -18.90
N LEU A 80 -1.44 5.69 -18.70
CA LEU A 80 -2.49 5.53 -17.68
C LEU A 80 -3.41 4.34 -17.97
N SER A 81 -3.77 4.09 -19.24
CA SER A 81 -4.64 2.96 -19.61
C SER A 81 -3.95 1.62 -19.35
N ASN A 82 -2.69 1.48 -19.79
CA ASN A 82 -1.90 0.26 -19.56
C ASN A 82 -1.69 0.01 -18.06
N LEU A 83 -1.41 1.07 -17.29
CA LEU A 83 -1.21 0.99 -15.85
C LEU A 83 -2.50 0.58 -15.12
N LYS A 84 -3.66 1.05 -15.59
CA LYS A 84 -4.98 0.65 -15.07
C LYS A 84 -5.27 -0.83 -15.31
N GLU A 85 -4.98 -1.34 -16.50
CA GLU A 85 -5.14 -2.77 -16.83
C GLU A 85 -4.23 -3.64 -15.96
N LYS A 86 -2.95 -3.27 -15.86
CA LYS A 86 -1.96 -3.97 -15.03
C LYS A 86 -2.33 -3.95 -13.54
N TYR A 87 -2.89 -2.85 -13.06
CA TYR A 87 -3.40 -2.76 -11.69
C TYR A 87 -4.64 -3.64 -11.49
N GLY A 88 -5.52 -3.71 -12.50
CA GLY A 88 -6.68 -4.60 -12.50
C GLY A 88 -6.28 -6.06 -12.35
N SER A 89 -5.36 -6.54 -13.19
CA SER A 89 -4.87 -7.92 -13.13
C SER A 89 -4.19 -8.23 -11.80
N TYR A 90 -3.36 -7.31 -11.29
CA TYR A 90 -2.72 -7.45 -9.99
C TYR A 90 -3.72 -7.55 -8.83
N LYS A 91 -4.79 -6.76 -8.87
CA LYS A 91 -5.86 -6.80 -7.86
C LYS A 91 -6.60 -8.15 -7.87
N GLU A 92 -6.81 -8.72 -9.04
CA GLU A 92 -7.41 -10.05 -9.18
C GLU A 92 -6.49 -11.15 -8.65
N GLU A 93 -5.19 -11.08 -8.90
CA GLU A 93 -4.20 -12.00 -8.34
C GLU A 93 -4.20 -11.97 -6.81
N ILE A 94 -4.10 -10.78 -6.21
CA ILE A 94 -4.18 -10.64 -4.74
C ILE A 94 -5.48 -11.22 -4.21
N LYS A 95 -6.60 -10.96 -4.88
CA LYS A 95 -7.91 -11.49 -4.46
C LYS A 95 -7.89 -13.02 -4.43
N LYS A 96 -7.31 -13.68 -5.44
CA LYS A 96 -7.15 -15.14 -5.46
C LYS A 96 -6.28 -15.62 -4.30
N GLU A 97 -5.12 -15.01 -4.10
CA GLU A 97 -4.21 -15.34 -2.99
C GLU A 97 -4.88 -15.21 -1.62
N GLN A 98 -5.65 -14.15 -1.40
CA GLN A 98 -6.37 -13.92 -0.15
C GLN A 98 -7.48 -14.96 0.07
N VAL A 99 -8.21 -15.35 -0.97
CA VAL A 99 -9.23 -16.39 -0.88
C VAL A 99 -8.61 -17.73 -0.50
N GLU A 100 -7.48 -18.10 -1.10
CA GLU A 100 -6.75 -19.32 -0.75
C GLU A 100 -6.22 -19.29 0.68
N ALA A 101 -5.59 -18.19 1.08
CA ALA A 101 -5.09 -18.02 2.45
C ALA A 101 -6.24 -18.09 3.47
N PHE A 102 -7.40 -17.52 3.15
CA PHE A 102 -8.59 -17.58 3.99
C PHE A 102 -9.12 -19.01 4.14
N LYS A 103 -9.23 -19.76 3.04
CA LYS A 103 -9.65 -21.18 3.06
C LYS A 103 -8.73 -22.01 3.94
N LYS A 104 -7.42 -21.92 3.73
CA LYS A 104 -6.40 -22.61 4.55
C LYS A 104 -6.49 -22.22 6.03
N GLY A 105 -6.74 -20.94 6.32
CA GLY A 105 -6.94 -20.46 7.69
C GLY A 105 -8.19 -21.01 8.36
N LYS A 106 -9.30 -21.13 7.62
CA LYS A 106 -10.56 -21.72 8.10
C LYS A 106 -10.43 -23.23 8.31
N GLU A 107 -9.82 -23.94 7.37
CA GLU A 107 -9.52 -25.37 7.49
C GLU A 107 -8.73 -25.68 8.77
N LYS A 108 -7.67 -24.91 9.04
CA LYS A 108 -6.91 -25.05 10.30
C LYS A 108 -7.76 -24.80 11.55
N LYS A 109 -8.64 -23.79 11.52
CA LYS A 109 -9.55 -23.52 12.66
C LYS A 109 -10.52 -24.67 12.89
N ILE A 110 -11.10 -25.23 11.82
CA ILE A 110 -12.02 -26.38 11.90
C ILE A 110 -11.26 -27.60 12.44
N LEU A 111 -10.07 -27.90 11.92
CA LEU A 111 -9.22 -28.99 12.40
C LEU A 111 -8.92 -28.88 13.90
N ASN A 112 -8.61 -27.68 14.39
CA ASN A 112 -8.34 -27.47 15.81
C ASN A 112 -9.61 -27.58 16.67
N MET A 113 -10.79 -27.29 16.11
CA MET A 113 -12.06 -27.29 16.85
C MET A 113 -12.80 -28.63 16.76
N ILE A 114 -12.41 -29.52 15.84
CA ILE A 114 -13.13 -30.75 15.54
C ILE A 114 -13.24 -31.68 16.76
N ASP A 115 -12.21 -31.75 17.60
CA ASP A 115 -12.22 -32.60 18.79
C ASP A 115 -13.27 -32.12 19.80
N ASN A 116 -13.52 -30.81 19.88
CA ASN A 116 -14.57 -30.25 20.73
C ASN A 116 -15.96 -30.45 20.10
N ILE A 117 -16.07 -30.38 18.77
CA ILE A 117 -17.32 -30.60 18.05
C ILE A 117 -17.78 -32.05 18.18
N VAL A 118 -16.87 -33.01 18.04
CA VAL A 118 -17.14 -34.44 18.22
C VAL A 118 -17.63 -34.70 19.65
N LYS A 119 -16.91 -34.22 20.66
CA LYS A 119 -17.31 -34.39 22.08
C LYS A 119 -18.68 -33.80 22.38
N ASN A 120 -18.99 -32.60 21.86
CA ASN A 120 -20.28 -31.97 22.06
C ASN A 120 -21.43 -32.71 21.36
N LYS A 121 -21.18 -33.29 20.17
CA LYS A 121 -22.17 -34.12 19.46
C LYS A 121 -22.37 -35.47 20.17
N GLU A 122 -21.31 -36.11 20.63
CA GLU A 122 -21.37 -37.38 21.39
C GLU A 122 -22.14 -37.21 22.71
N ALA A 123 -21.91 -36.13 23.45
CA ALA A 123 -22.63 -35.83 24.69
C ALA A 123 -24.14 -35.53 24.48
N SER A 124 -24.52 -35.12 23.26
CA SER A 124 -25.91 -34.79 22.91
C SER A 124 -26.67 -35.97 22.28
N ALA A 125 -25.97 -37.05 21.88
CA ALA A 125 -26.57 -38.25 21.30
C ALA A 125 -27.13 -39.16 22.41
N LYS A 126 -28.44 -39.47 22.37
CA LYS A 126 -29.11 -40.29 23.40
C LYS A 126 -28.85 -41.80 23.29
N ASN A 127 -28.16 -42.25 22.25
CA ASN A 127 -27.68 -43.62 22.08
C ASN A 127 -26.22 -43.52 21.61
N GLY A 128 -25.30 -44.29 22.22
CA GLY A 128 -23.85 -44.20 22.04
C GLY A 128 -23.32 -44.59 20.65
N GLU A 129 -23.87 -44.01 19.59
CA GLU A 129 -23.36 -44.12 18.23
C GLU A 129 -22.05 -43.35 18.11
N LYS A 130 -21.02 -44.06 17.61
CA LYS A 130 -19.68 -43.52 17.41
C LYS A 130 -19.70 -42.66 16.15
N ILE A 131 -19.61 -41.35 16.31
CA ILE A 131 -19.73 -40.41 15.19
C ILE A 131 -18.37 -40.30 14.47
N ASP A 132 -18.38 -40.46 13.15
CA ASP A 132 -17.14 -40.48 12.37
C ASP A 132 -16.57 -39.06 12.16
N ARG A 133 -15.33 -38.85 12.61
CA ARG A 133 -14.61 -37.56 12.57
C ARG A 133 -14.53 -36.99 11.15
N ASN A 134 -14.34 -37.87 10.17
CA ASN A 134 -14.14 -37.48 8.78
C ASN A 134 -15.43 -36.98 8.12
N GLN A 135 -16.59 -37.52 8.51
CA GLN A 135 -17.89 -37.08 8.00
C GLN A 135 -18.23 -35.68 8.49
N ILE A 136 -18.01 -35.39 9.78
CA ILE A 136 -18.22 -34.05 10.35
C ILE A 136 -17.27 -33.04 9.69
N LEU A 137 -16.01 -33.42 9.44
CA LEU A 137 -15.05 -32.54 8.77
C LEU A 137 -15.55 -32.14 7.38
N GLN A 138 -16.07 -33.09 6.60
CA GLN A 138 -16.59 -32.83 5.27
C GLN A 138 -17.87 -31.98 5.30
N GLU A 139 -18.77 -32.21 6.25
CA GLU A 139 -19.97 -31.38 6.45
C GLU A 139 -19.62 -29.93 6.81
N GLU A 140 -18.65 -29.73 7.70
CA GLU A 140 -18.24 -28.38 8.12
C GLU A 140 -17.44 -27.65 7.04
N LEU A 141 -16.66 -28.37 6.22
CA LEU A 141 -16.02 -27.81 5.03
C LEU A 141 -17.05 -27.43 3.96
N ALA A 142 -18.11 -28.22 3.77
CA ALA A 142 -19.17 -27.94 2.81
C ALA A 142 -20.01 -26.70 3.18
N LYS A 143 -20.10 -26.35 4.47
CA LYS A 143 -20.76 -25.13 4.95
C LYS A 143 -19.95 -23.84 4.71
N LEU A 144 -18.70 -23.94 4.26
CA LEU A 144 -17.88 -22.77 3.97
C LEU A 144 -18.38 -22.08 2.70
N GLY A 145 -19.16 -21.02 2.88
CA GLY A 145 -19.56 -20.12 1.79
C GLY A 145 -18.37 -19.38 1.17
N PRO A 146 -18.52 -18.85 -0.06
CA PRO A 146 -17.48 -18.06 -0.70
C PRO A 146 -17.20 -16.77 0.10
N LEU A 147 -15.94 -16.33 0.08
CA LEU A 147 -15.54 -15.07 0.71
C LEU A 147 -16.26 -13.91 0.01
N SER A 148 -17.19 -13.24 0.70
CA SER A 148 -17.86 -12.05 0.16
C SER A 148 -16.83 -10.95 -0.09
N ALA A 149 -17.03 -10.17 -1.16
CA ALA A 149 -16.12 -9.13 -1.61
C ALA A 149 -15.82 -8.07 -0.53
N GLU A 150 -16.76 -7.87 0.41
CA GLU A 150 -16.65 -6.93 1.53
C GLU A 150 -15.68 -7.39 2.63
N HIS A 151 -15.41 -8.70 2.71
CA HIS A 151 -14.49 -9.28 3.70
C HIS A 151 -13.07 -9.49 3.16
N ILE A 152 -12.81 -9.05 1.91
CA ILE A 152 -11.47 -9.05 1.31
C ILE A 152 -10.66 -7.97 2.04
N LEU A 153 -9.51 -8.37 2.60
CA LEU A 153 -8.66 -7.43 3.31
C LEU A 153 -8.16 -6.38 2.33
N VAL A 154 -8.38 -5.11 2.67
CA VAL A 154 -7.73 -3.97 1.98
C VAL A 154 -6.23 -4.22 2.02
N GLN A 155 -5.57 -4.04 0.87
CA GLN A 155 -4.12 -4.21 0.71
C GLN A 155 -3.40 -3.46 1.83
N ARG A 156 -2.88 -4.22 2.81
CA ARG A 156 -1.92 -3.71 3.77
C ARG A 156 -0.57 -3.87 3.08
N PHE A 157 0.18 -2.79 2.89
CA PHE A 157 1.54 -2.83 2.33
C PHE A 157 2.42 -3.71 3.22
N LEU A 158 2.38 -5.02 3.00
CA LEU A 158 3.16 -6.02 3.69
C LEU A 158 4.53 -6.10 3.03
N GLY A 159 5.35 -5.06 3.21
CA GLY A 159 6.82 -5.04 3.16
C GLY A 159 7.59 -5.66 1.97
N LYS A 160 6.93 -6.35 1.04
CA LYS A 160 7.52 -6.88 -0.19
C LYS A 160 7.37 -5.82 -1.26
N THR A 161 7.99 -4.67 -1.00
CA THR A 161 8.39 -3.76 -2.04
C THR A 161 9.37 -4.51 -2.94
N LYS A 162 8.87 -5.14 -4.01
CA LYS A 162 9.64 -5.11 -5.26
C LYS A 162 9.63 -3.65 -5.65
N ILE A 163 10.65 -2.94 -5.17
CA ILE A 163 10.97 -1.61 -5.64
C ILE A 163 11.11 -1.80 -7.15
N LEU A 164 10.15 -1.28 -7.92
CA LEU A 164 10.32 -1.08 -9.36
C LEU A 164 11.36 0.04 -9.49
N HIS A 165 12.60 -0.28 -9.14
CA HIS A 165 13.71 0.64 -9.26
C HIS A 165 14.12 0.62 -10.72
N THR A 166 13.96 1.78 -11.36
CA THR A 166 14.85 2.26 -12.42
C THR A 166 14.99 1.35 -13.65
N SER A 167 13.97 1.36 -14.50
CA SER A 167 14.16 1.03 -15.92
C SER A 167 13.39 1.94 -16.88
N MET A 168 12.82 3.06 -16.41
CA MET A 168 12.15 4.07 -17.27
C MET A 168 12.92 5.41 -17.37
N ILE A 169 14.22 5.44 -17.04
CA ILE A 169 15.05 6.65 -17.15
C ILE A 169 16.05 6.58 -18.32
N LEU A 170 16.13 5.49 -19.09
CA LEU A 170 16.96 5.44 -20.29
C LEU A 170 16.15 4.91 -21.48
N ASN A 171 15.54 5.85 -22.20
CA ASN A 171 15.55 5.97 -23.66
C ASN A 171 15.03 7.36 -24.04
#